data_AF-A0AAU9ZI15-F1
#
_entry.id   AF-A0AAU9ZI15-F1
#
_cell.length_a   1.000
_cell.length_b   1.000
_cell.length_c   1.000
_cell.angle_alpha   90.00
_cell.angle_beta   90.00
_cell.angle_gamma   90.00
#
_symmetry.space_group_name_H-M   'P 1'
#
loop_
_entity.id
_entity.type
_entity.pdbx_description
1 polymer ?
#
loop_
_entity_poly.entity_id
_entity_poly.type
_entity_poly.pdbx_seq_one_letter_code
_entity_poly.pdbx_strand_id
1 'polypeptide(L)'
;MGSLEGHLLPGIGFFLYSLYYSVLTSLALLREQKVLKHPMLLRKLWGHKLFWQVSYEALVKVLVPIFGIFGEFFYPLGLNRLQMIDWKDPRRPFVFKDNWQHATMFGFFVLSGVVDMVSQSRLAHWGVKLERAAEALAFYVVILLMATHIENKSSMEIRVHLLLMVPSFLLALVITVEIWVPNHPPLWILKCWLGLVFSNWMFQICEMYVPTTGQPWRSDSPTDHAFLTVFFCWYMALAAAMFITIYGLCSLWHYRYSSWKKTPGARYQRCRMESTGEELEKLRAETLAQDGVV
;
A
#
# COMPACT_ATOMS: atom_id res chain seq x y z
N MET A 1 3.47 23.31 18.05
CA MET A 1 2.39 23.07 17.06
C MET A 1 3.01 22.26 15.94
N GLY A 2 2.34 21.20 15.49
CA GLY A 2 2.84 20.45 14.34
C GLY A 2 2.81 21.33 13.10
N SER A 3 3.74 21.14 12.16
CA SER A 3 3.67 21.85 10.88
C SER A 3 2.66 21.16 9.96
N LEU A 4 1.92 21.95 9.16
CA LEU A 4 1.09 21.43 8.07
C LEU A 4 1.91 20.50 7.16
N GLU A 5 3.14 20.90 6.86
CA GLU A 5 4.07 20.15 6.01
C GLU A 5 4.44 18.79 6.59
N GLY A 6 4.67 18.73 7.91
CA GLY A 6 4.97 17.49 8.62
C GLY A 6 3.82 16.49 8.63
N HIS A 7 2.59 16.92 8.32
CA HIS A 7 1.42 16.04 8.19
C HIS A 7 1.05 15.77 6.73
N LEU A 8 1.19 16.76 5.84
CA LEU A 8 0.79 16.67 4.44
C LEU A 8 1.66 15.69 3.66
N LEU A 9 2.99 15.77 3.81
CA LEU A 9 3.89 14.90 3.06
C LEU A 9 3.71 13.41 3.43
N PRO A 10 3.68 13.01 4.72
CA PRO A 10 3.29 11.65 5.09
C PRO A 10 1.89 11.29 4.58
N GLY A 11 0.91 12.18 4.73
CA GLY A 11 -0.47 11.95 4.30
C GLY A 11 -0.57 11.54 2.83
N ILE A 12 0.07 12.31 1.94
CA ILE A 12 0.14 12.01 0.50
C ILE A 12 0.87 10.68 0.25
N GLY A 13 2.01 10.47 0.90
CA GLY A 13 2.80 9.24 0.74
C GLY A 13 2.02 7.98 1.11
N PHE A 14 1.39 7.98 2.29
CA PHE A 14 0.56 6.86 2.75
C PHE A 14 -0.69 6.68 1.92
N PHE A 15 -1.29 7.76 1.40
CA PHE A 15 -2.46 7.68 0.55
C PHE A 15 -2.15 7.02 -0.79
N LEU A 16 -1.10 7.48 -1.48
CA LEU A 16 -0.65 6.88 -2.74
C LEU A 16 -0.24 5.42 -2.55
N TYR A 17 0.45 5.12 -1.45
CA TYR A 17 0.81 3.75 -1.09
C TYR A 17 -0.43 2.87 -0.85
N SER A 18 -1.42 3.37 -0.12
CA SER A 18 -2.67 2.64 0.17
C SER A 18 -3.51 2.41 -1.10
N LEU A 19 -3.56 3.38 -2.01
CA LEU A 19 -4.21 3.22 -3.31
C LEU A 19 -3.50 2.16 -4.16
N TYR A 20 -2.17 2.26 -4.25
CA TYR A 20 -1.35 1.29 -4.99
C TYR A 20 -1.55 -0.14 -4.45
N TYR A 21 -1.49 -0.32 -3.13
CA TYR A 21 -1.68 -1.62 -2.50
C TYR A 21 -3.12 -2.13 -2.70
N SER A 22 -4.14 -1.25 -2.67
CA SER A 22 -5.53 -1.60 -2.96
C SER A 22 -5.74 -2.12 -4.38
N VAL A 23 -5.09 -1.51 -5.37
CA VAL A 23 -5.09 -2.00 -6.76
C VAL A 23 -4.41 -3.36 -6.85
N LEU A 24 -3.26 -3.51 -6.20
CA LEU A 24 -2.50 -4.77 -6.20
C LEU A 24 -3.30 -5.92 -5.60
N THR A 25 -3.91 -5.70 -4.43
CA THR A 25 -4.78 -6.67 -3.76
C THR A 25 -6.01 -6.99 -4.60
N SER A 26 -6.66 -5.99 -5.20
CA SER A 26 -7.82 -6.22 -6.07
C SER A 26 -7.50 -7.12 -7.25
N LEU A 27 -6.37 -6.87 -7.93
CA LEU A 27 -5.91 -7.70 -9.05
C LEU A 27 -5.49 -9.11 -8.59
N ALA A 28 -4.91 -9.24 -7.40
CA ALA A 28 -4.55 -10.54 -6.83
C ALA A 28 -5.79 -11.38 -6.50
N LEU A 29 -6.83 -10.76 -5.93
CA LEU A 29 -8.11 -11.40 -5.64
C LEU A 29 -8.80 -11.87 -6.94
N LEU A 30 -8.87 -11.01 -7.95
CA LEU A 30 -9.50 -11.33 -9.25
C LEU A 30 -8.78 -12.44 -10.02
N ARG A 31 -7.49 -12.65 -9.75
CA ARG A 31 -6.64 -13.68 -10.37
C ARG A 31 -6.48 -14.91 -9.48
N GLU A 32 -7.18 -14.96 -8.34
CA GLU A 32 -7.09 -16.04 -7.35
C GLU A 32 -5.65 -16.36 -6.94
N GLN A 33 -4.84 -15.31 -6.77
CA GLN A 33 -3.43 -15.48 -6.42
C GLN A 33 -3.28 -15.92 -4.96
N LYS A 34 -2.48 -16.97 -4.74
CA LYS A 34 -2.10 -17.45 -3.41
C LYS A 34 -1.02 -16.60 -2.73
N VAL A 35 -0.36 -15.72 -3.48
CA VAL A 35 0.73 -14.85 -2.99
C VAL A 35 0.61 -13.50 -3.68
N LEU A 36 0.73 -12.42 -2.92
CA LEU A 36 0.70 -11.07 -3.46
C LEU A 36 2.00 -10.80 -4.23
N LYS A 37 1.91 -10.68 -5.56
CA LYS A 37 3.08 -10.47 -6.41
C LYS A 37 3.36 -8.97 -6.57
N HIS A 38 4.41 -8.49 -5.94
CA HIS A 38 4.86 -7.10 -6.11
C HIS A 38 5.64 -6.95 -7.43
N PRO A 39 5.39 -5.88 -8.22
CA PRO A 39 6.23 -5.49 -9.33
C PRO A 39 7.67 -5.24 -8.89
N MET A 40 8.60 -5.91 -9.55
CA MET A 40 10.02 -5.85 -9.23
C MET A 40 10.76 -5.05 -10.29
N LEU A 41 11.62 -4.11 -9.86
CA LEU A 41 12.60 -3.48 -10.74
C LEU A 41 13.76 -4.45 -10.96
N LEU A 42 13.94 -4.88 -12.20
CA LEU A 42 15.10 -5.65 -12.60
C LEU A 42 16.19 -4.67 -13.07
N ARG A 43 17.21 -4.40 -12.24
CA ARG A 43 18.35 -3.61 -12.69
C ARG A 43 19.42 -4.52 -13.27
N LYS A 44 19.50 -4.58 -14.61
CA LYS A 44 20.63 -5.21 -15.31
C LYS A 44 21.80 -4.24 -15.29
N LEU A 45 22.63 -4.27 -14.25
CA LEU A 45 23.92 -3.58 -14.29
C LEU A 45 24.81 -4.33 -15.30
N TRP A 46 25.29 -3.62 -16.31
CA TRP A 46 26.15 -4.16 -17.35
C TRP A 46 27.40 -4.79 -16.72
N GLY A 47 27.73 -6.03 -17.08
CA GLY A 47 29.08 -6.58 -16.95
C GLY A 47 29.40 -7.50 -15.76
N HIS A 48 28.73 -7.40 -14.60
CA HIS A 48 28.99 -8.32 -13.49
C HIS A 48 27.68 -8.82 -12.83
N LYS A 49 27.58 -10.14 -12.65
CA LYS A 49 26.44 -10.89 -12.10
C LYS A 49 26.08 -10.48 -10.66
N LEU A 50 25.40 -9.36 -10.48
CA LEU A 50 24.61 -9.10 -9.29
C LEU A 50 23.23 -8.59 -9.70
N PHE A 51 22.27 -9.51 -9.77
CA PHE A 51 20.87 -9.18 -10.00
C PHE A 51 20.29 -8.62 -8.70
N TRP A 52 20.29 -7.30 -8.55
CA TRP A 52 19.47 -6.66 -7.53
C TRP A 52 18.06 -6.53 -8.05
N GLN A 53 17.21 -7.45 -7.61
CA GLN A 53 15.78 -7.37 -7.81
C GLN A 53 15.17 -6.70 -6.58
N VAL A 54 14.79 -5.44 -6.75
CA VAL A 54 14.21 -4.61 -5.68
C VAL A 54 12.81 -4.21 -6.09
N SER A 55 11.83 -4.38 -5.21
CA SER A 55 10.47 -3.91 -5.44
C SER A 55 10.39 -2.39 -5.48
N TYR A 56 9.48 -1.86 -6.28
CA TYR A 56 9.19 -0.42 -6.29
C TYR A 56 8.79 0.10 -4.89
N GLU A 57 8.08 -0.74 -4.14
CA GLU A 57 7.69 -0.47 -2.75
C GLU A 57 8.88 -0.22 -1.83
N ALA A 58 9.90 -1.10 -1.87
CA ALA A 58 11.10 -0.95 -1.06
C ALA A 58 11.82 0.37 -1.35
N LEU A 59 11.89 0.75 -2.64
CA LEU A 59 12.51 2.02 -3.05
C LEU A 59 11.72 3.23 -2.54
N VAL A 60 10.39 3.22 -2.66
CA VAL A 60 9.52 4.30 -2.19
C VAL A 60 9.61 4.46 -0.68
N LYS A 61 9.64 3.35 0.08
CA LYS A 61 9.82 3.34 1.55
C LYS A 61 11.16 3.95 2.00
N VAL A 62 12.17 3.99 1.14
CA VAL A 62 13.45 4.66 1.43
C VAL A 62 13.43 6.11 0.98
N LEU A 63 13.11 6.37 -0.30
CA LEU A 63 13.25 7.70 -0.87
C LEU A 63 12.29 8.72 -0.26
N VAL A 64 11.00 8.38 -0.14
CA VAL A 64 9.98 9.34 0.34
C VAL A 64 10.25 9.79 1.78
N PRO A 65 10.53 8.89 2.75
CA PRO A 65 10.86 9.31 4.11
C PRO A 65 12.19 10.05 4.20
N ILE A 66 13.19 9.75 3.35
CA ILE A 66 14.43 10.56 3.28
C ILE A 66 14.11 12.00 2.88
N PHE A 67 13.29 12.21 1.84
CA PHE A 67 12.83 13.55 1.49
C PHE A 67 12.06 14.21 2.64
N GLY A 68 11.27 13.44 3.39
CA GLY A 68 10.60 13.91 4.61
C GLY A 68 11.57 14.40 5.70
N ILE A 69 12.64 13.64 5.97
CA ILE A 69 13.69 14.04 6.92
C ILE A 69 14.36 15.35 6.47
N PHE A 70 14.68 15.47 5.18
CA PHE A 70 15.25 16.71 4.65
C PHE A 70 14.27 17.88 4.78
N GLY A 71 12.98 17.66 4.47
CA GLY A 71 11.94 18.67 4.64
C GLY A 71 11.84 19.14 6.10
N GLU A 72 11.81 18.21 7.05
CA GLU A 72 11.67 18.55 8.47
C GLU A 72 12.81 19.40 9.03
N PHE A 73 14.06 19.10 8.64
CA PHE A 73 15.22 19.79 9.19
C PHE A 73 15.62 21.06 8.44
N PHE A 74 15.32 21.15 7.15
CA PHE A 74 15.87 22.20 6.28
C PHE A 74 14.82 23.04 5.55
N TYR A 75 13.53 22.78 5.73
CA TYR A 75 12.47 23.61 5.13
C TYR A 75 11.80 24.55 6.18
N PRO A 76 11.50 25.81 5.82
CA PRO A 76 11.94 26.52 4.60
C PRO A 76 13.46 26.70 4.54
N LEU A 77 13.98 26.75 3.30
CA LEU A 77 15.42 26.81 3.01
C LEU A 77 16.10 27.93 3.81
N GLY A 78 17.17 27.58 4.53
CA GLY A 78 17.94 28.51 5.37
C GLY A 78 17.73 28.30 6.87
N LEU A 79 16.73 27.52 7.29
CA LEU A 79 16.60 27.04 8.67
C LEU A 79 17.38 25.73 8.85
N ASN A 80 18.03 25.57 10.01
CA ASN A 80 18.65 24.32 10.41
C ASN A 80 18.09 23.89 11.77
N ARG A 81 17.24 22.87 11.77
CA ARG A 81 16.61 22.30 12.97
C ARG A 81 17.30 21.02 13.46
N LEU A 82 18.52 20.72 12.98
CA LEU A 82 19.32 19.57 13.44
C LEU A 82 19.86 19.73 14.85
N GLN A 83 19.80 20.92 15.44
CA GLN A 83 20.21 21.09 16.81
C GLN A 83 19.29 20.29 17.73
N MET A 84 19.84 19.40 18.54
CA MET A 84 19.05 18.62 19.50
C MET A 84 19.03 19.28 20.88
N ILE A 85 20.16 19.87 21.27
CA ILE A 85 20.36 20.50 22.58
C ILE A 85 20.72 21.96 22.35
N ASP A 86 20.06 22.87 23.08
CA ASP A 86 20.50 24.26 23.12
C ASP A 86 21.75 24.40 24.01
N TRP A 87 22.91 24.36 23.37
CA TRP A 87 24.20 24.53 24.06
C TRP A 87 24.44 25.97 24.55
N LYS A 88 23.66 26.96 24.10
CA LYS A 88 23.79 28.35 24.55
C LYS A 88 23.01 28.61 25.84
N ASP A 89 21.93 27.87 26.08
CA ASP A 89 21.19 27.93 27.33
C ASP A 89 21.93 27.11 28.41
N PRO A 90 22.21 27.68 29.60
CA PRO A 90 22.82 26.94 30.72
C PRO A 90 22.05 25.68 31.13
N ARG A 91 20.73 25.64 30.93
CA ARG A 91 19.86 24.50 31.24
C ARG A 91 19.95 23.38 30.22
N ARG A 92 20.55 23.63 29.04
CA ARG A 92 20.72 22.68 27.95
C ARG A 92 19.44 21.92 27.58
N PRO A 93 18.31 22.64 27.34
CA PRO A 93 17.06 21.99 27.01
C PRO A 93 17.14 21.28 25.65
N PHE A 94 16.33 20.24 25.49
CA PHE A 94 16.07 19.65 24.18
C PHE A 94 15.19 20.59 23.35
N VAL A 95 15.58 20.83 22.10
CA VAL A 95 14.88 21.72 21.17
C VAL A 95 14.38 20.95 19.95
N PHE A 96 13.42 21.53 19.21
CA PHE A 96 12.83 20.94 17.99
C PHE A 96 12.26 19.52 18.18
N LYS A 97 11.62 19.26 19.34
CA LYS A 97 11.00 17.97 19.68
C LYS A 97 10.15 17.40 18.54
N ASP A 98 9.22 18.18 18.00
CA ASP A 98 8.29 17.73 16.94
C ASP A 98 9.06 17.28 15.67
N ASN A 99 10.10 18.02 15.26
CA ASN A 99 10.92 17.67 14.08
C ASN A 99 11.73 16.40 14.33
N TRP A 100 12.31 16.23 15.52
CA TRP A 100 13.02 15.00 15.88
C TRP A 100 12.10 13.78 15.95
N GLN A 101 10.86 13.95 16.43
CA GLN A 101 9.85 12.89 16.40
C GLN A 101 9.50 12.50 14.96
N HIS A 102 9.25 13.45 14.06
CA HIS A 102 8.98 13.16 12.65
C HIS A 102 10.19 12.51 11.96
N ALA A 103 11.40 13.02 12.18
CA ALA A 103 12.62 12.43 11.64
C ALA A 103 12.83 10.99 12.13
N THR A 104 12.54 10.71 13.40
CA THR A 104 12.59 9.35 13.96
C THR A 104 11.56 8.45 13.30
N MET A 105 10.30 8.92 13.18
CA MET A 105 9.24 8.21 12.46
C MET A 105 9.68 7.84 11.04
N PHE A 106 10.13 8.82 10.25
CA PHE A 106 10.62 8.60 8.90
C PHE A 106 11.81 7.63 8.87
N GLY A 107 12.74 7.74 9.81
CA GLY A 107 13.90 6.86 9.93
C GLY A 107 13.53 5.38 10.07
N PHE A 108 12.46 5.06 10.82
CA PHE A 108 11.97 3.67 10.91
C PHE A 108 11.29 3.18 9.63
N PHE A 109 10.64 4.06 8.86
CA PHE A 109 10.16 3.70 7.51
C PHE A 109 11.32 3.49 6.52
N VAL A 110 12.39 4.29 6.59
CA VAL A 110 13.63 4.04 5.84
C VAL A 110 14.21 2.68 6.20
N LEU A 111 14.30 2.37 7.50
CA LEU A 111 14.79 1.07 7.97
C LEU A 111 13.95 -0.08 7.40
N SER A 112 12.62 0.03 7.42
CA SER A 112 11.72 -0.94 6.78
C SER A 112 12.02 -1.11 5.30
N GLY A 113 12.17 -0.01 4.54
CA GLY A 113 12.52 -0.09 3.12
C GLY A 113 13.90 -0.73 2.87
N VAL A 114 14.91 -0.44 3.69
CA VAL A 114 16.23 -1.07 3.60
C VAL A 114 16.16 -2.56 3.88
N VAL A 115 15.38 -2.98 4.89
CA VAL A 115 15.11 -4.40 5.16
C VAL A 115 14.47 -5.07 3.94
N ASP A 116 13.48 -4.45 3.32
CA ASP A 116 12.85 -4.94 2.08
C ASP A 116 13.87 -5.11 0.95
N MET A 117 14.74 -4.11 0.72
CA MET A 117 15.79 -4.19 -0.31
C MET A 117 16.79 -5.33 -0.05
N VAL A 118 17.28 -5.44 1.18
CA VAL A 118 18.27 -6.47 1.57
C VAL A 118 17.65 -7.86 1.49
N SER A 119 16.44 -8.03 2.03
CA SER A 119 15.68 -9.27 1.99
C SER A 119 15.46 -9.76 0.55
N GLN A 120 14.92 -8.91 -0.32
CA GLN A 120 14.61 -9.24 -1.70
C GLN A 120 15.87 -9.55 -2.52
N SER A 121 17.00 -8.93 -2.18
CA SER A 121 18.30 -9.22 -2.81
C SER A 121 18.91 -10.57 -2.40
N ARG A 122 18.46 -11.17 -1.28
CA ARG A 122 19.10 -12.35 -0.65
C ARG A 122 18.29 -13.64 -0.80
N LEU A 123 17.18 -13.67 -1.54
CA LEU A 123 16.40 -14.88 -1.92
C LEU A 123 16.02 -15.84 -0.76
N ALA A 124 16.03 -15.39 0.50
CA ALA A 124 15.77 -16.25 1.65
C ALA A 124 14.32 -16.15 2.13
N HIS A 125 13.70 -17.29 2.47
CA HIS A 125 12.33 -17.38 3.01
C HIS A 125 12.13 -16.56 4.30
N TRP A 126 13.18 -16.39 5.11
CA TRP A 126 13.18 -15.53 6.31
C TRP A 126 12.99 -14.04 5.97
N GLY A 127 13.25 -13.67 4.72
CA GLY A 127 13.15 -12.30 4.23
C GLY A 127 11.77 -11.72 4.41
N VAL A 128 10.72 -12.38 3.93
CA VAL A 128 9.34 -11.85 3.98
C VAL A 128 8.85 -11.62 5.41
N LYS A 129 9.22 -12.50 6.36
CA LYS A 129 8.87 -12.32 7.77
C LYS A 129 9.57 -11.10 8.37
N LEU A 130 10.83 -10.89 8.02
CA LEU A 130 11.61 -9.74 8.46
C LEU A 130 11.09 -8.43 7.86
N GLU A 131 10.68 -8.44 6.59
CA GLU A 131 10.01 -7.31 5.92
C GLU A 131 8.76 -6.87 6.70
N ARG A 132 7.87 -7.83 7.02
CA ARG A 132 6.66 -7.54 7.81
C ARG A 132 6.97 -7.10 9.23
N ALA A 133 7.96 -7.70 9.88
CA ALA A 133 8.40 -7.29 11.21
C ALA A 133 8.92 -5.85 11.23
N ALA A 134 9.72 -5.46 10.24
CA ALA A 134 10.24 -4.09 10.12
C ALA A 134 9.13 -3.07 9.79
N GLU A 135 8.19 -3.44 8.92
CA GLU A 135 7.01 -2.62 8.61
C GLU A 135 6.12 -2.43 9.85
N ALA A 136 5.85 -3.49 10.61
CA ALA A 136 5.08 -3.42 11.86
C ALA A 136 5.80 -2.55 12.91
N LEU A 137 7.13 -2.71 13.06
CA LEU A 137 7.94 -1.92 13.97
C LEU A 137 7.84 -0.42 13.66
N ALA A 138 7.81 -0.03 12.38
CA ALA A 138 7.65 1.37 12.00
C ALA A 138 6.32 1.95 12.52
N PHE A 139 5.21 1.21 12.38
CA PHE A 139 3.91 1.63 12.93
C PHE A 139 3.89 1.62 14.47
N TYR A 140 4.54 0.66 15.14
CA TYR A 140 4.66 0.69 16.60
C TYR A 140 5.43 1.92 17.09
N VAL A 141 6.48 2.32 16.38
CA VAL A 141 7.23 3.55 16.68
C VAL A 141 6.37 4.79 16.44
N VAL A 142 5.57 4.84 15.37
CA VAL A 142 4.60 5.94 15.15
C VAL A 142 3.69 6.13 16.37
N ILE A 143 3.13 5.03 16.89
CA ILE A 143 2.23 5.06 18.05
C ILE A 143 2.97 5.52 19.31
N LEU A 144 4.17 5.00 19.55
CA LEU A 144 4.99 5.38 20.70
C LEU A 144 5.36 6.86 20.67
N LEU A 145 5.78 7.38 19.51
CA LEU A 145 6.08 8.79 19.33
C LEU A 145 4.82 9.65 19.50
N MET A 146 3.66 9.17 19.03
CA MET A 146 2.40 9.90 19.16
C MET A 146 2.00 10.15 20.61
N ALA A 147 2.24 9.18 21.50
CA ALA A 147 1.92 9.32 22.93
C ALA A 147 2.59 10.55 23.56
N THR A 148 3.82 10.86 23.16
CA THR A 148 4.53 12.07 23.61
C THR A 148 4.30 13.28 22.68
N HIS A 149 3.93 13.07 21.42
CA HIS A 149 3.62 14.14 20.47
C HIS A 149 2.38 14.95 20.87
N ILE A 150 1.37 14.28 21.41
CA ILE A 150 0.12 14.91 21.82
C ILE A 150 0.23 15.70 23.14
N GLU A 151 1.32 15.50 23.90
CA GLU A 151 1.56 16.23 25.15
C GLU A 151 1.70 17.74 24.87
N ASN A 152 0.94 18.55 25.61
CA ASN A 152 0.89 20.02 25.49
C ASN A 152 0.27 20.56 24.18
N LYS A 153 -0.49 19.74 23.46
CA LYS A 153 -1.31 20.16 22.30
C LYS A 153 -2.71 20.60 22.75
N SER A 154 -3.45 21.28 21.88
CA SER A 154 -4.83 21.68 22.20
C SER A 154 -5.75 20.46 22.35
N SER A 155 -6.88 20.60 23.05
CA SER A 155 -7.88 19.50 23.18
C SER A 155 -8.30 18.93 21.83
N MET A 156 -8.43 19.78 20.82
CA MET A 156 -8.77 19.37 19.46
C MET A 156 -7.62 18.60 18.79
N GLU A 157 -6.39 19.12 18.89
CA GLU A 157 -5.20 18.46 18.34
C GLU A 157 -5.00 17.08 19.01
N ILE A 158 -5.18 16.97 20.32
CA ILE A 158 -5.08 15.68 21.02
C ILE A 158 -6.09 14.68 20.43
N ARG A 159 -7.36 15.08 20.26
CA ARG A 159 -8.41 14.17 19.77
C ARG A 159 -8.17 13.71 18.34
N VAL A 160 -7.77 14.60 17.43
CA VAL A 160 -7.52 14.21 16.03
C VAL A 160 -6.37 13.21 15.94
N HIS A 161 -5.32 13.38 16.75
CA HIS A 161 -4.20 12.45 16.81
C HIS A 161 -4.54 11.12 17.50
N LEU A 162 -5.36 11.13 18.55
CA LEU A 162 -5.87 9.90 19.17
C LEU A 162 -6.69 9.07 18.16
N LEU A 163 -7.51 9.72 17.34
CA LEU A 163 -8.25 9.04 16.27
C LEU A 163 -7.33 8.48 15.18
N LEU A 164 -6.18 9.11 14.91
CA LEU A 164 -5.14 8.58 14.02
C LEU A 164 -4.41 7.36 14.61
N MET A 165 -4.22 7.32 15.93
CA MET A 165 -3.57 6.19 16.60
C MET A 165 -4.35 4.89 16.45
N VAL A 166 -5.68 4.94 16.40
CA VAL A 166 -6.53 3.75 16.27
C VAL A 166 -6.22 2.93 15.00
N PRO A 167 -6.33 3.47 13.77
CA PRO A 167 -5.98 2.73 12.56
C PRO A 167 -4.47 2.42 12.49
N SER A 168 -3.59 3.25 13.07
CA SER A 168 -2.15 2.96 13.15
C SER A 168 -1.87 1.68 13.94
N PHE A 169 -2.51 1.54 15.12
CA PHE A 169 -2.39 0.36 15.96
C PHE A 169 -2.97 -0.88 15.30
N LEU A 170 -4.15 -0.76 14.69
CA LEU A 170 -4.76 -1.86 13.96
C LEU A 170 -3.91 -2.29 12.76
N LEU A 171 -3.28 -1.35 12.03
CA LEU A 171 -2.32 -1.67 10.97
C LEU A 171 -1.11 -2.43 11.51
N ALA A 172 -0.50 -1.94 12.59
CA ALA A 172 0.64 -2.62 13.22
C ALA A 172 0.26 -4.06 13.62
N LEU A 173 -0.95 -4.25 14.17
CA LEU A 173 -1.46 -5.55 14.57
C LEU A 173 -1.69 -6.47 13.37
N VAL A 174 -2.34 -5.99 12.30
CA VAL A 174 -2.57 -6.77 11.08
C VAL A 174 -1.25 -7.22 10.46
N ILE A 175 -0.28 -6.31 10.34
CA ILE A 175 1.05 -6.63 9.79
C ILE A 175 1.79 -7.61 10.70
N THR A 176 1.64 -7.50 12.02
CA THR A 176 2.20 -8.47 12.98
C THR A 176 1.58 -9.85 12.80
N VAL A 177 0.26 -9.94 12.57
CA VAL A 177 -0.41 -11.22 12.26
C VAL A 177 0.10 -11.80 10.93
N GLU A 178 0.38 -10.96 9.91
CA GLU A 178 0.96 -11.39 8.62
C GLU A 178 2.34 -12.08 8.77
N ILE A 179 3.10 -11.83 9.85
CA ILE A 179 4.37 -12.52 10.14
C ILE A 179 4.15 -14.03 10.34
N TRP A 180 3.05 -14.38 11.00
CA TRP A 180 2.70 -15.76 11.36
C TRP A 180 1.82 -16.42 10.31
N VAL A 181 0.88 -15.65 9.74
CA VAL A 181 -0.09 -16.12 8.74
C VAL A 181 0.06 -15.29 7.46
N PRO A 182 1.17 -15.46 6.71
CA PRO A 182 1.38 -14.71 5.50
C PRO A 182 0.40 -15.13 4.40
N ASN A 183 0.08 -14.19 3.52
CA ASN A 183 -0.72 -14.41 2.31
C ASN A 183 -2.19 -14.80 2.52
N HIS A 184 -2.81 -14.37 3.62
CA HIS A 184 -4.23 -14.59 3.85
C HIS A 184 -5.07 -13.43 3.26
N PRO A 185 -5.95 -13.65 2.26
CA PRO A 185 -6.63 -12.56 1.55
C PRO A 185 -7.44 -11.60 2.44
N PRO A 186 -8.15 -12.05 3.49
CA PRO A 186 -8.76 -11.15 4.47
C PRO A 186 -7.79 -10.17 5.14
N LEU A 187 -6.54 -10.58 5.43
CA LEU A 187 -5.55 -9.67 6.01
C LEU A 187 -5.13 -8.60 5.00
N TRP A 188 -5.01 -8.95 3.72
CA TRP A 188 -4.72 -7.96 2.67
C TRP A 188 -5.83 -6.93 2.53
N ILE A 189 -7.09 -7.36 2.52
CA ILE A 189 -8.25 -6.46 2.45
C ILE A 189 -8.28 -5.54 3.67
N LEU A 190 -8.11 -6.11 4.87
CA LEU A 190 -8.11 -5.36 6.12
C LEU A 190 -6.97 -4.32 6.17
N LYS A 191 -5.77 -4.71 5.73
CA LYS A 191 -4.61 -3.81 5.59
C LYS A 191 -4.89 -2.68 4.60
N CYS A 192 -5.48 -2.96 3.44
CA CYS A 192 -5.87 -1.93 2.46
C CYS A 192 -6.86 -0.92 3.06
N TRP A 193 -7.93 -1.44 3.67
CA TRP A 193 -8.97 -0.59 4.25
C TRP A 193 -8.42 0.28 5.37
N LEU A 194 -7.67 -0.30 6.33
CA LEU A 194 -7.07 0.46 7.41
C LEU A 194 -6.02 1.46 6.91
N GLY A 195 -5.25 1.13 5.87
CA GLY A 195 -4.31 2.05 5.21
C GLY A 195 -5.03 3.26 4.60
N LEU A 196 -6.16 3.03 3.94
CA LEU A 196 -7.02 4.09 3.43
C LEU A 196 -7.64 4.92 4.55
N VAL A 197 -8.08 4.32 5.65
CA VAL A 197 -8.58 5.08 6.83
C VAL A 197 -7.48 5.97 7.40
N PHE A 198 -6.30 5.39 7.67
CA PHE A 198 -5.15 6.11 8.21
C PHE A 198 -4.73 7.28 7.32
N SER A 199 -4.54 7.04 6.03
CA SER A 199 -4.09 8.07 5.09
C SER A 199 -5.12 9.16 4.82
N ASN A 200 -6.41 8.82 4.70
CA ASN A 200 -7.45 9.84 4.56
C ASN A 200 -7.57 10.70 5.83
N TRP A 201 -7.43 10.10 7.01
CA TRP A 201 -7.49 10.85 8.26
C TRP A 201 -6.31 11.81 8.44
N MET A 202 -5.14 11.52 7.87
CA MET A 202 -4.03 12.48 7.81
C MET A 202 -4.40 13.77 7.06
N PHE A 203 -5.25 13.69 6.02
CA PHE A 203 -5.78 14.89 5.37
C PHE A 203 -6.76 15.66 6.25
N GLN A 204 -7.51 14.98 7.13
CA GLN A 204 -8.34 15.66 8.13
C GLN A 204 -7.48 16.46 9.13
N ILE A 205 -6.29 15.97 9.49
CA ILE A 205 -5.34 16.75 10.30
C ILE A 205 -4.87 17.98 9.54
N CYS A 206 -4.59 17.86 8.25
CA CYS A 206 -4.22 19.02 7.41
C CYS A 206 -5.36 20.05 7.30
N GLU A 207 -6.61 19.57 7.16
CA GLU A 207 -7.81 20.41 7.14
C GLU A 207 -7.99 21.19 8.45
N MET A 208 -7.59 20.61 9.59
CA MET A 208 -7.62 21.33 10.86
C MET A 208 -6.67 22.54 10.88
N TYR A 209 -5.52 22.45 10.22
CA TYR A 209 -4.58 23.58 10.09
C TYR A 209 -5.01 24.59 9.02
N VAL A 210 -5.63 24.12 7.94
CA VAL A 210 -6.13 24.95 6.83
C VAL A 210 -7.58 24.56 6.52
N PRO A 211 -8.55 25.13 7.25
CA PRO A 211 -9.95 24.74 7.11
C PRO A 211 -10.49 25.07 5.72
N THR A 212 -11.09 24.08 5.07
CA THR A 212 -11.64 24.23 3.71
C THR A 212 -12.81 25.22 3.66
N THR A 213 -13.57 25.30 4.76
CA THR A 213 -14.70 26.22 4.93
C THR A 213 -14.28 27.62 5.39
N GLY A 214 -12.99 27.81 5.71
CA GLY A 214 -12.47 29.01 6.36
C GLY A 214 -12.87 29.17 7.83
N GLN A 215 -13.70 28.29 8.39
CA GLN A 215 -14.10 28.31 9.79
C GLN A 215 -13.10 27.53 10.64
N PRO A 216 -12.47 28.15 11.65
CA PRO A 216 -11.50 27.46 12.50
C PRO A 216 -12.20 26.50 13.47
N TRP A 217 -11.55 25.37 13.72
CA TRP A 217 -11.95 24.41 14.73
C TRP A 217 -11.79 24.98 16.15
N ARG A 218 -12.84 24.87 16.98
CA ARG A 218 -12.85 25.41 18.35
C ARG A 218 -12.49 24.33 19.36
N SER A 219 -11.35 24.50 20.03
CA SER A 219 -10.82 23.50 20.98
C SER A 219 -11.62 23.38 22.28
N ASP A 220 -12.43 24.38 22.60
CA ASP A 220 -13.30 24.45 23.77
C ASP A 220 -14.73 23.98 23.48
N SER A 221 -15.11 23.80 22.20
CA SER A 221 -16.45 23.41 21.78
C SER A 221 -16.65 21.89 21.92
N PRO A 222 -17.56 21.42 22.80
CA PRO A 222 -17.91 20.00 22.88
C PRO A 222 -18.57 19.51 21.59
N THR A 223 -19.26 20.39 20.88
CA THR A 223 -19.91 20.09 19.60
C THR A 223 -18.87 19.80 18.53
N ASP A 224 -17.82 20.60 18.41
CA ASP A 224 -16.74 20.39 17.43
C ASP A 224 -16.03 19.06 17.71
N HIS A 225 -15.80 18.72 18.99
CA HIS A 225 -15.25 17.41 19.37
C HIS A 225 -16.14 16.24 18.95
N ALA A 226 -17.46 16.37 19.11
CA ALA A 226 -18.41 15.35 18.67
C ALA A 226 -18.41 15.19 17.15
N PHE A 227 -18.45 16.30 16.40
CA PHE A 227 -18.40 16.28 14.94
C PHE A 227 -17.09 15.72 14.38
N LEU A 228 -15.96 15.95 15.05
CA LEU A 228 -14.69 15.32 14.65
C LEU A 228 -14.79 13.79 14.66
N THR A 229 -15.46 13.22 15.66
CA THR A 229 -15.66 11.77 15.77
C THR A 229 -16.66 11.28 14.73
N VAL A 230 -17.73 12.05 14.47
CA VAL A 230 -18.67 11.77 13.38
C VAL A 230 -17.96 11.73 12.04
N PHE A 231 -17.08 12.70 11.76
CA PHE A 231 -16.28 12.72 10.54
C PHE A 231 -15.37 11.49 10.45
N PHE A 232 -14.71 11.10 11.54
CA PHE A 232 -13.91 9.87 11.56
C PHE A 232 -14.72 8.63 11.12
N CYS A 233 -15.95 8.47 11.62
CA CYS A 233 -16.83 7.39 11.19
C CYS A 233 -17.16 7.45 9.68
N TRP A 234 -17.40 8.65 9.14
CA TRP A 234 -17.60 8.83 7.70
C TRP A 234 -16.34 8.56 6.89
N TYR A 235 -15.15 8.88 7.38
CA TYR A 235 -13.88 8.53 6.74
C TYR A 235 -13.67 7.00 6.70
N MET A 236 -14.11 6.27 7.72
CA MET A 236 -14.11 4.80 7.70
C MET A 236 -15.00 4.22 6.59
N ALA A 237 -16.21 4.77 6.43
CA ALA A 237 -17.12 4.40 5.36
C ALA A 237 -16.58 4.80 3.98
N LEU A 238 -15.98 6.00 3.87
CA LEU A 238 -15.33 6.48 2.64
C LEU A 238 -14.18 5.57 2.22
N ALA A 239 -13.31 5.17 3.15
CA ALA A 239 -12.22 4.25 2.86
C ALA A 239 -12.71 2.88 2.33
N ALA A 240 -13.82 2.37 2.88
CA ALA A 240 -14.45 1.15 2.39
C ALA A 240 -15.03 1.34 0.97
N ALA A 241 -15.75 2.45 0.74
CA ALA A 241 -16.29 2.79 -0.57
C ALA A 241 -15.17 2.93 -1.62
N MET A 242 -14.08 3.61 -1.28
CA MET A 242 -12.89 3.74 -2.13
C MET A 242 -12.31 2.37 -2.51
N PHE A 243 -12.12 1.48 -1.54
CA PHE A 243 -11.60 0.14 -1.82
C PHE A 243 -12.53 -0.65 -2.75
N ILE A 244 -13.85 -0.61 -2.49
CA ILE A 244 -14.87 -1.26 -3.33
C ILE A 244 -14.85 -0.69 -4.76
N THR A 245 -14.74 0.63 -4.90
CA THR A 245 -14.64 1.28 -6.21
C THR A 245 -13.37 0.83 -6.94
N ILE A 246 -12.22 0.80 -6.27
CA ILE A 246 -10.95 0.33 -6.86
C ILE A 246 -11.10 -1.13 -7.33
N TYR A 247 -11.67 -1.99 -6.49
CA TYR A 247 -11.94 -3.38 -6.86
C TYR A 247 -12.86 -3.50 -8.07
N GLY A 248 -13.96 -2.73 -8.10
CA GLY A 248 -14.89 -2.69 -9.21
C GLY A 248 -14.23 -2.23 -10.52
N LEU A 249 -13.41 -1.18 -10.46
CA LEU A 249 -12.62 -0.70 -11.60
C LEU A 249 -11.62 -1.75 -12.09
N CYS A 250 -10.91 -2.41 -11.18
CA CYS A 250 -10.00 -3.51 -11.51
C CYS A 250 -10.74 -4.69 -12.16
N SER A 251 -11.94 -5.01 -11.67
CA SER A 251 -12.78 -6.08 -12.21
C SER A 251 -13.26 -5.77 -13.63
N LEU A 252 -13.76 -4.55 -13.86
CA LEU A 252 -14.15 -4.05 -15.18
C LEU A 252 -12.97 -4.10 -16.16
N TRP A 253 -11.80 -3.63 -15.73
CA TRP A 253 -10.58 -3.69 -16.53
C TRP A 253 -10.19 -5.14 -16.86
N HIS A 254 -10.19 -6.02 -15.86
CA HIS A 254 -9.84 -7.43 -16.01
C HIS A 254 -10.79 -8.15 -16.97
N TYR A 255 -12.10 -7.93 -16.85
CA TYR A 255 -13.11 -8.50 -17.73
C TYR A 255 -12.96 -8.00 -19.17
N ARG A 256 -12.80 -6.68 -19.37
CA ARG A 256 -12.60 -6.11 -20.72
C ARG A 256 -11.33 -6.62 -21.38
N TYR A 257 -10.21 -6.71 -20.65
CA TYR A 257 -8.96 -7.23 -21.19
C TYR A 257 -9.05 -8.74 -21.52
N SER A 258 -9.71 -9.53 -20.67
CA SER A 258 -9.97 -10.96 -20.93
C SER A 258 -10.90 -11.15 -22.14
N SER A 259 -11.95 -10.34 -22.25
CA SER A 259 -12.87 -10.31 -23.39
C SER A 259 -12.15 -9.95 -24.69
N TRP A 260 -11.23 -8.99 -24.65
CA TRP A 260 -10.46 -8.58 -25.84
C TRP A 260 -9.47 -9.65 -26.30
N LYS A 261 -8.93 -10.46 -25.37
CA LYS A 261 -8.20 -11.68 -25.72
C LYS A 261 -9.10 -12.83 -26.18
N LYS A 262 -10.41 -12.77 -25.93
CA LYS A 262 -11.38 -13.86 -26.18
C LYS A 262 -12.24 -13.71 -27.46
N THR A 263 -11.95 -12.80 -28.39
CA THR A 263 -12.65 -12.76 -29.70
C THR A 263 -11.71 -12.55 -30.90
N PRO A 264 -11.91 -13.25 -32.03
CA PRO A 264 -12.24 -14.66 -32.18
C PRO A 264 -11.19 -15.39 -33.05
N GLY A 265 -10.37 -16.25 -32.45
CA GLY A 265 -9.63 -17.26 -33.21
C GLY A 265 -10.61 -18.32 -33.73
N ALA A 266 -10.85 -18.30 -35.04
CA ALA A 266 -11.51 -19.31 -35.88
C ALA A 266 -12.49 -20.25 -35.15
N ARG A 267 -13.78 -20.02 -35.38
CA ARG A 267 -14.81 -21.06 -35.27
C ARG A 267 -14.41 -22.16 -36.27
N TYR A 268 -13.64 -23.15 -35.85
CA TYR A 268 -13.54 -24.42 -36.55
C TYR A 268 -14.91 -25.08 -36.43
N GLN A 269 -15.79 -24.72 -37.36
CA GLN A 269 -16.92 -25.53 -37.72
C GLN A 269 -16.30 -26.82 -38.25
N ARG A 270 -16.21 -27.85 -37.41
CA ARG A 270 -15.85 -29.19 -37.85
C ARG A 270 -16.84 -29.51 -38.96
N CYS A 271 -16.38 -29.50 -40.22
CA CYS A 271 -17.17 -30.00 -41.33
C CYS A 271 -17.69 -31.36 -40.87
N ARG A 272 -19.02 -31.51 -40.86
CA ARG A 272 -19.64 -32.82 -40.71
C ARG A 272 -19.18 -33.58 -41.94
N MET A 273 -18.13 -34.39 -41.76
CA MET A 273 -17.74 -35.38 -42.74
C MET A 273 -18.94 -36.33 -42.79
N GLU A 274 -19.74 -36.21 -43.83
CA GLU A 274 -20.75 -37.20 -44.13
C GLU A 274 -20.05 -38.55 -44.20
N SER A 275 -20.56 -39.46 -43.35
CA SER A 275 -20.40 -40.91 -43.37
C SER A 275 -19.37 -41.43 -44.38
N THR A 276 -18.13 -41.59 -43.92
CA THR A 276 -17.08 -42.41 -44.54
C THR A 276 -17.42 -43.91 -44.46
N GLY A 277 -18.66 -44.28 -44.74
CA GLY A 277 -19.18 -45.65 -44.74
C GLY A 277 -19.49 -46.14 -46.14
N GLU A 278 -20.19 -45.34 -46.97
CA GLU A 278 -20.63 -45.77 -48.30
C GLU A 278 -19.50 -45.87 -49.33
N GLU A 279 -18.55 -44.92 -49.32
CA GLU A 279 -17.36 -44.96 -50.21
C GLU A 279 -16.42 -46.12 -49.84
N LEU A 280 -16.31 -46.46 -48.55
CA LEU A 280 -15.47 -47.56 -48.08
C LEU A 280 -16.08 -48.93 -48.40
N GLU A 281 -17.41 -49.06 -48.36
CA GLU A 281 -18.11 -50.27 -48.80
C GLU A 281 -18.07 -50.45 -50.33
N LYS A 282 -18.15 -49.36 -51.10
CA LYS A 282 -17.99 -49.40 -52.56
C LYS A 282 -16.61 -49.89 -52.97
N LEU A 283 -15.55 -49.36 -52.36
CA LEU A 283 -14.17 -49.79 -52.62
C LEU A 283 -13.94 -51.25 -52.21
N ARG A 284 -14.57 -51.72 -51.12
CA ARG A 284 -14.49 -53.12 -50.70
C ARG A 284 -15.24 -54.07 -51.65
N ALA A 285 -16.38 -53.64 -52.19
CA ALA A 285 -17.14 -54.42 -53.17
C ALA A 285 -16.41 -54.54 -54.51
N GLU A 286 -15.72 -53.48 -54.96
CA GLU A 286 -14.91 -53.51 -56.18
C GLU A 286 -13.67 -54.42 -56.04
N THR A 287 -13.02 -54.47 -54.87
CA THR A 287 -11.91 -55.42 -54.64
C THR A 287 -12.35 -56.89 -54.61
N LEU A 288 -13.54 -57.20 -54.09
CA LEU A 288 -14.06 -58.58 -54.06
C LEU A 288 -14.53 -59.08 -55.44
N ALA A 289 -14.87 -58.18 -56.37
CA ALA A 289 -15.24 -58.52 -57.73
C ALA A 289 -14.02 -58.82 -58.63
N GLN A 290 -12.84 -58.31 -58.30
CA GLN A 290 -11.60 -58.58 -59.06
C GLN A 290 -10.88 -59.87 -58.65
N ASP A 291 -11.10 -60.37 -57.42
CA ASP A 291 -10.48 -61.61 -56.92
C ASP A 291 -11.31 -62.88 -57.22
N GLY A 292 -12.42 -62.75 -57.96
CA GLY A 292 -13.37 -63.83 -58.28
C GLY A 292 -13.30 -64.40 -59.70
N VAL A 293 -12.22 -64.19 -60.44
CA VAL A 293 -12.03 -64.76 -61.80
C VAL A 293 -10.81 -65.66 -61.85
N VAL A 294 -11.02 -66.95 -61.55
CA VAL A 294 -10.33 -68.12 -62.13
C VAL A 294 -11.36 -69.23 -62.32
#